data_AF-A0AAN7BEM5-F1
#
_entry.id   AF-A0AAN7BEM5-F1
#
_cell.length_a   1.000
_cell.length_b   1.000
_cell.length_c   1.000
_cell.angle_alpha   90.00
_cell.angle_beta   90.00
_cell.angle_gamma   90.00
#
_symmetry.space_group_name_H-M   'P 1'
#
loop_
_entity.id
_entity.type
_entity.pdbx_description
1 polymer ?
#
loop_
_entity_poly.entity_id
_entity_poly.type
_entity_poly.pdbx_seq_one_letter_code
_entity_poly.pdbx_strand_id
1 'polypeptide(L)'
;MLSHIGLMRDPRASKDMVPDGVWKMMPPDPETEKLDAERARLKGGQYWIKGSENEDRIRELTRAYREDYFNNRPTWDIEANEQEEREYIEPAIDLYIPERAQLAEILCNQPNNLSSTELLELRILEAELMVVLCGKRETVKRNRIQRRARADVKVKEESPGPNLFPLLMDRKQCPNCIGDETLSFEERTFKYCRPAVMYDHFDRKHTQQLGNVKQMSCNHPKCREEALEFKYLNYFKNHVEQVHGVKLRA
;
A
#
# COMPACT_ATOMS: atom_id res chain seq x y z
N MET A 1 -11.39 -8.50 -9.31
CA MET A 1 -11.96 -7.30 -8.67
C MET A 1 -11.95 -7.53 -7.17
N LEU A 2 -11.13 -6.81 -6.42
CA LEU A 2 -11.09 -6.90 -4.96
C LEU A 2 -12.15 -5.93 -4.41
N SER A 3 -13.21 -6.46 -3.82
CA SER A 3 -14.18 -5.66 -3.05
C SER A 3 -13.46 -4.95 -1.91
N HIS A 4 -13.85 -3.71 -1.61
CA HIS A 4 -13.29 -2.83 -0.55
C HIS A 4 -13.12 -3.52 0.82
N ILE A 5 -13.89 -4.57 1.09
CA ILE A 5 -13.86 -5.39 2.30
C ILE A 5 -12.56 -6.21 2.46
N GLY A 6 -11.86 -6.52 1.37
CA GLY A 6 -10.63 -7.32 1.40
C GLY A 6 -9.40 -6.58 1.94
N LEU A 7 -9.44 -5.25 2.05
CA LEU A 7 -8.29 -4.44 2.47
C LEU A 7 -8.16 -4.32 3.99
N MET A 8 -9.26 -4.46 4.73
CA MET A 8 -9.32 -4.39 6.20
C MET A 8 -9.45 -5.76 6.87
N ARG A 9 -9.51 -6.83 6.07
CA ARG A 9 -9.57 -8.19 6.59
C ARG A 9 -8.16 -8.61 7.01
N ASP A 10 -7.99 -8.92 8.29
CA ASP A 10 -6.76 -9.54 8.78
C ASP A 10 -6.49 -10.83 7.96
N PRO A 11 -5.34 -10.94 7.27
CA PRO A 11 -4.97 -12.14 6.54
C PRO A 11 -4.91 -13.41 7.41
N ARG A 12 -4.81 -13.24 8.73
CA ARG A 12 -4.75 -14.30 9.75
C ARG A 12 -6.13 -14.80 10.18
N ALA A 13 -7.19 -14.01 9.94
CA ALA A 13 -8.56 -14.45 10.22
C ALA A 13 -8.98 -15.47 9.16
N SER A 14 -9.12 -16.74 9.57
CA SER A 14 -9.61 -17.80 8.68
C SER A 14 -10.93 -17.38 8.05
N LYS A 15 -11.20 -17.87 6.83
CA LYS A 15 -12.46 -17.53 6.17
C LYS A 15 -13.68 -17.94 6.98
N ASP A 16 -13.50 -19.05 7.68
CA ASP A 16 -14.43 -19.70 8.56
C ASP A 16 -13.78 -19.73 9.95
N MET A 17 -14.19 -18.80 10.83
CA MET A 17 -13.70 -18.69 12.21
C MET A 17 -14.28 -19.79 13.12
N VAL A 18 -15.14 -20.64 12.56
CA VAL A 18 -15.95 -21.61 13.28
C VAL A 18 -15.77 -22.96 12.59
N PRO A 19 -15.18 -23.96 13.27
CA PRO A 19 -14.97 -25.28 12.69
C PRO A 19 -16.29 -25.92 12.24
N ASP A 20 -16.27 -26.66 11.12
CA ASP A 20 -17.46 -27.34 10.57
C ASP A 20 -18.15 -28.28 11.59
N GLY A 21 -17.40 -28.81 12.55
CA GLY A 21 -17.94 -29.63 13.64
C GLY A 21 -18.85 -28.85 14.58
N VAL A 22 -18.53 -27.57 14.85
CA VAL A 22 -19.33 -26.69 15.71
C VAL A 22 -20.63 -26.30 15.01
N TRP A 23 -20.57 -25.95 13.71
CA TRP A 23 -21.77 -25.70 12.91
C TRP A 23 -22.73 -26.88 12.86
N LYS A 24 -22.20 -28.11 12.81
CA LYS A 24 -23.02 -29.34 12.79
C LYS A 24 -23.68 -29.66 14.14
N MET A 25 -23.13 -29.18 15.24
CA MET A 25 -23.69 -29.38 16.58
C MET A 25 -24.73 -28.32 16.95
N MET A 26 -24.80 -27.22 16.20
CA MET A 26 -25.80 -26.19 16.42
C MET A 26 -27.11 -26.56 15.70
N PRO A 27 -28.19 -26.87 16.43
CA PRO A 27 -29.50 -26.94 15.82
C PRO A 27 -29.84 -25.54 15.24
N PRO A 28 -30.39 -25.47 14.02
CA PRO A 28 -30.91 -24.21 13.51
C PRO A 28 -31.98 -23.67 14.46
N ASP A 29 -32.00 -22.37 14.69
CA ASP A 29 -33.03 -21.76 15.53
C ASP A 29 -34.41 -21.99 14.87
N PRO A 30 -35.36 -22.65 15.54
CA PRO A 30 -36.66 -22.97 14.97
C PRO A 30 -37.46 -21.73 14.55
N GLU A 31 -37.17 -20.53 15.06
CA GLU A 31 -37.77 -19.28 14.57
C GLU A 31 -37.11 -18.81 13.27
N THR A 32 -35.78 -18.89 13.17
CA THR A 32 -35.06 -18.57 11.93
C THR A 32 -35.45 -19.48 10.76
N GLU A 33 -35.64 -20.78 11.01
CA GLU A 33 -36.07 -21.74 9.99
C GLU A 33 -37.46 -21.42 9.45
N LYS A 34 -38.38 -21.02 10.33
CA LYS A 34 -39.75 -20.62 9.92
C LYS A 34 -39.71 -19.37 9.06
N LEU A 35 -38.89 -18.38 9.42
CA LEU A 35 -38.73 -17.14 8.66
C LEU A 35 -38.11 -17.40 7.28
N ASP A 36 -37.11 -18.28 7.19
CA ASP A 36 -36.47 -18.61 5.91
C ASP A 36 -37.35 -19.51 5.03
N ALA A 37 -38.08 -20.47 5.62
CA ALA A 37 -39.05 -21.29 4.89
C ALA A 37 -40.19 -20.44 4.32
N GLU A 38 -40.72 -19.48 5.09
CA GLU A 38 -41.75 -18.56 4.61
C GLU A 38 -41.22 -17.65 3.49
N ARG A 39 -39.99 -17.16 3.65
CA ARG A 39 -39.31 -16.36 2.63
C ARG A 39 -39.08 -17.17 1.34
N ALA A 40 -38.66 -18.43 1.45
CA ALA A 40 -38.45 -19.32 0.32
C ALA A 40 -39.77 -19.62 -0.42
N ARG A 41 -40.85 -19.85 0.33
CA ARG A 41 -42.21 -20.02 -0.20
C ARG A 41 -42.66 -18.80 -0.99
N LEU A 42 -42.52 -17.60 -0.42
CA LEU A 42 -42.92 -16.35 -1.07
C LEU A 42 -42.06 -15.99 -2.29
N LYS A 43 -40.80 -16.42 -2.32
CA LYS A 43 -39.92 -16.24 -3.47
C LYS A 43 -40.20 -17.22 -4.62
N GLY A 44 -40.77 -18.39 -4.35
CA GLY A 44 -41.07 -19.39 -5.37
C GLY A 44 -39.85 -19.80 -6.23
N GLY A 45 -38.64 -19.75 -5.67
CA GLY A 45 -37.39 -20.04 -6.39
C GLY A 45 -36.85 -18.90 -7.27
N GLN A 46 -37.49 -17.73 -7.31
CA GLN A 46 -36.99 -16.56 -8.05
C GLN A 46 -35.81 -15.90 -7.34
N TYR A 47 -34.76 -15.62 -8.12
CA TYR A 47 -33.57 -14.91 -7.62
C TYR A 47 -33.82 -13.39 -7.48
N TRP A 48 -34.64 -12.82 -8.36
CA TRP A 48 -35.03 -11.41 -8.35
C TRP A 48 -36.38 -11.23 -7.66
N ILE A 49 -36.42 -10.33 -6.68
CA ILE A 49 -37.60 -10.05 -5.85
C ILE A 49 -38.30 -8.76 -6.30
N LYS A 50 -37.62 -7.94 -7.10
CA LYS A 50 -38.07 -6.60 -7.47
C LYS A 50 -39.25 -6.67 -8.46
N GLY A 51 -40.40 -6.15 -8.06
CA GLY A 51 -41.64 -6.17 -8.84
C GLY A 51 -42.55 -7.37 -8.60
N SER A 52 -42.27 -8.21 -7.58
CA SER A 52 -43.22 -9.24 -7.14
C SER A 52 -44.23 -8.67 -6.14
N GLU A 53 -45.45 -9.23 -6.13
CA GLU A 53 -46.49 -8.83 -5.18
C GLU A 53 -46.06 -9.02 -3.71
N ASN A 54 -45.14 -9.95 -3.47
CA ASN A 54 -44.63 -10.30 -2.14
C ASN A 54 -43.33 -9.57 -1.77
N GLU A 55 -42.89 -8.59 -2.55
CA GLU A 55 -41.59 -7.94 -2.38
C GLU A 55 -41.40 -7.33 -0.98
N ASP A 56 -42.37 -6.56 -0.50
CA ASP A 56 -42.30 -5.90 0.81
C ASP A 56 -42.28 -6.93 1.95
N ARG A 57 -43.10 -7.98 1.83
CA ARG A 57 -43.13 -9.07 2.82
C ARG A 57 -41.82 -9.86 2.87
N ILE A 58 -41.20 -10.11 1.71
CA ILE A 58 -39.89 -10.78 1.63
C ILE A 58 -38.80 -9.90 2.24
N ARG A 59 -38.88 -8.57 2.09
CA ARG A 59 -37.93 -7.63 2.70
C ARG A 59 -38.10 -7.56 4.23
N GLU A 60 -39.32 -7.54 4.73
CA GLU A 60 -39.62 -7.63 6.16
C GLU A 60 -39.08 -8.92 6.78
N LEU A 61 -39.37 -10.08 6.17
CA LEU A 61 -38.84 -11.36 6.62
C LEU A 61 -37.31 -11.41 6.59
N THR A 62 -36.68 -10.80 5.57
CA THR A 62 -35.22 -10.71 5.50
C THR A 62 -34.66 -9.83 6.63
N ARG A 63 -35.39 -8.78 7.04
CA ARG A 63 -34.98 -7.91 8.15
C ARG A 63 -35.12 -8.64 9.48
N ALA A 64 -36.28 -9.26 9.72
CA ALA A 64 -36.53 -10.05 10.93
C ALA A 64 -35.51 -11.20 11.08
N TYR A 65 -35.24 -11.93 10.00
CA TYR A 65 -34.19 -12.97 9.98
C TYR A 65 -32.82 -12.40 10.36
N ARG A 66 -32.45 -11.22 9.84
CA ARG A 66 -31.15 -10.61 10.17
C ARG A 66 -31.11 -10.18 11.62
N GLU A 67 -32.16 -9.53 12.12
CA GLU A 67 -32.25 -9.06 13.50
C GLU A 67 -32.15 -10.22 14.48
N ASP A 68 -32.91 -11.27 14.24
CA ASP A 68 -32.89 -12.50 15.03
C ASP A 68 -31.53 -13.21 14.96
N TYR A 69 -30.97 -13.35 13.74
CA TYR A 69 -29.61 -13.87 13.56
C TYR A 69 -28.55 -13.05 14.30
N PHE A 70 -28.65 -11.73 14.37
CA PHE A 70 -27.66 -10.91 15.08
C PHE A 70 -27.84 -10.94 16.60
N ASN A 71 -29.09 -11.01 17.09
CA ASN A 71 -29.39 -10.97 18.52
C ASN A 71 -29.22 -12.33 19.20
N ASN A 72 -29.49 -13.42 18.48
CA ASN A 72 -29.46 -14.78 19.03
C ASN A 72 -28.21 -15.56 18.61
N ARG A 73 -27.25 -14.95 17.88
CA ARG A 73 -26.01 -15.64 17.51
C ARG A 73 -25.21 -15.98 18.77
N PRO A 74 -24.88 -17.26 19.00
CA PRO A 74 -24.02 -17.64 20.12
C PRO A 74 -22.66 -16.95 20.01
N THR A 75 -22.13 -16.44 21.13
CA THR A 75 -20.75 -15.91 21.25
C THR A 75 -19.69 -17.01 21.28
N TRP A 76 -20.08 -18.26 21.10
CA TRP A 76 -19.21 -19.43 21.12
C TRP A 76 -18.03 -19.33 20.16
N ASP A 77 -18.18 -18.65 19.02
CA ASP A 77 -17.09 -18.41 18.06
C ASP A 77 -15.96 -17.57 18.68
N ILE A 78 -16.30 -16.67 19.60
CA ILE A 78 -15.38 -15.80 20.34
C ILE A 78 -14.75 -16.60 21.49
N GLU A 79 -15.55 -17.37 22.22
CA GLU A 79 -15.14 -18.20 23.36
C GLU A 79 -14.25 -19.38 22.93
N ALA A 80 -14.51 -19.99 21.77
CA ALA A 80 -13.69 -21.06 21.21
C ALA A 80 -12.35 -20.53 20.65
N ASN A 81 -12.33 -19.31 20.12
CA ASN A 81 -11.08 -18.66 19.72
C ASN A 81 -10.20 -18.29 20.93
N GLU A 82 -10.80 -18.05 22.11
CA GLU A 82 -10.06 -17.89 23.37
C GLU A 82 -9.40 -19.18 23.85
N GLN A 83 -9.90 -20.35 23.43
CA GLN A 83 -9.35 -21.66 23.81
C GLN A 83 -8.26 -22.17 22.85
N GLU A 84 -8.18 -21.65 21.62
CA GLU A 84 -7.01 -21.86 20.76
C GLU A 84 -5.89 -20.89 21.17
N GLU A 85 -4.95 -21.34 22.02
CA GLU A 85 -3.65 -20.69 22.17
C GLU A 85 -2.89 -20.75 20.84
N ARG A 86 -3.19 -19.82 19.93
CA ARG A 86 -2.40 -19.60 18.73
C ARG A 86 -1.10 -18.92 19.17
N GLU A 87 0.02 -19.60 18.96
CA GLU A 87 1.34 -19.03 19.21
C GLU A 87 1.46 -17.67 18.51
N TYR A 88 1.64 -16.61 19.30
CA TYR A 88 1.75 -15.25 18.76
C TYR A 88 3.07 -15.12 18.00
N ILE A 89 2.98 -15.18 16.67
CA ILE A 89 4.10 -14.86 15.79
C ILE A 89 4.09 -13.36 15.54
N GLU A 90 5.07 -12.66 16.11
CA GLU A 90 5.29 -11.25 15.85
C GLU A 90 5.49 -11.02 14.34
N PRO A 91 4.68 -10.15 13.70
CA PRO A 91 4.83 -9.90 12.28
C PRO A 91 6.20 -9.26 12.01
N ALA A 92 6.95 -9.82 11.06
CA ALA A 92 8.17 -9.17 10.56
C ALA A 92 7.81 -7.79 9.98
N ILE A 93 8.27 -6.72 10.63
CA ILE A 93 8.06 -5.34 10.19
C ILE A 93 9.20 -4.98 9.23
N ASP A 94 8.94 -5.03 7.92
CA ASP A 94 9.91 -4.60 6.90
C ASP A 94 9.97 -3.05 6.86
N LEU A 95 10.87 -2.44 7.63
CA LEU A 95 11.16 -1.00 7.58
C LEU A 95 12.20 -0.70 6.50
N TYR A 96 11.77 -0.11 5.40
CA TYR A 96 12.63 0.12 4.24
C TYR A 96 13.27 1.51 4.16
N ILE A 97 12.73 2.51 4.88
CA ILE A 97 13.45 3.77 5.05
C ILE A 97 14.54 3.50 6.09
N PRO A 98 15.83 3.59 5.74
CA PRO A 98 16.90 3.22 6.66
C PRO A 98 16.84 4.08 7.93
N GLU A 99 16.48 5.35 7.82
CA GLU A 99 16.32 6.24 8.97
C GLU A 99 15.18 5.79 9.89
N ARG A 100 14.08 5.27 9.34
CA ARG A 100 12.95 4.74 10.12
C ARG A 100 13.29 3.40 10.78
N ALA A 101 14.05 2.54 10.10
CA ALA A 101 14.54 1.29 10.66
C ALA A 101 15.47 1.55 11.86
N GLN A 102 16.39 2.50 11.71
CA GLN A 102 17.28 2.91 12.80
C GLN A 102 16.51 3.55 13.95
N LEU A 103 15.52 4.40 13.67
CA LEU A 103 14.66 4.98 14.72
C LEU A 103 13.88 3.90 15.48
N ALA A 104 13.36 2.88 14.81
CA ALA A 104 12.68 1.78 15.48
C ALA A 104 13.63 1.01 16.42
N GLU A 105 14.88 0.80 16.02
CA GLU A 105 15.88 0.17 16.88
C GLU A 105 16.16 1.01 18.13
N ILE A 106 16.33 2.33 17.97
CA ILE A 106 16.61 3.24 19.09
C ILE A 106 15.41 3.38 20.02
N LEU A 107 14.19 3.47 19.48
CA LEU A 107 12.98 3.77 20.24
C LEU A 107 12.28 2.54 20.83
N CYS A 108 12.26 1.44 20.09
CA CYS A 108 11.52 0.23 20.46
C CYS A 108 12.44 -0.86 21.02
N ASN A 109 13.67 -0.96 20.52
CA ASN A 109 14.63 -2.02 20.88
C ASN A 109 15.84 -1.49 21.66
N GLN A 110 15.69 -0.35 22.35
CA GLN A 110 16.80 0.28 23.07
C GLN A 110 17.44 -0.68 24.09
N PRO A 111 18.76 -0.89 24.07
CA PRO A 111 19.44 -1.70 25.08
C PRO A 111 19.27 -1.11 26.48
N ASN A 112 19.07 -1.97 27.48
CA ASN A 112 18.83 -1.55 28.87
C ASN A 112 20.13 -1.22 29.64
N ASN A 113 21.29 -1.63 29.13
CA ASN A 113 22.59 -1.58 29.82
C ASN A 113 23.51 -0.45 29.33
N LEU A 114 22.93 0.68 28.92
CA LEU A 114 23.67 1.82 28.37
C LEU A 114 24.14 2.78 29.46
N SER A 115 25.35 3.31 29.30
CA SER A 115 25.85 4.44 30.08
C SER A 115 25.09 5.73 29.76
N SER A 116 25.16 6.72 30.65
CA SER A 116 24.52 8.03 30.43
C SER A 116 25.04 8.75 29.18
N THR A 117 26.32 8.55 28.84
CA THR A 117 26.95 9.08 27.62
C THR A 117 26.40 8.43 26.36
N GLU A 118 26.27 7.11 26.33
CA GLU A 118 25.71 6.38 25.17
C GLU A 118 24.22 6.73 24.98
N LEU A 119 23.47 6.89 26.07
CA LEU A 119 22.08 7.36 26.00
C LEU A 119 21.98 8.75 25.38
N LEU A 120 22.89 9.67 25.72
CA LEU A 120 22.91 11.01 25.14
C LEU A 120 23.20 10.96 23.63
N GLU A 121 24.18 10.15 23.21
CA GLU A 121 24.52 9.96 21.79
C GLU A 121 23.33 9.38 21.00
N LEU A 122 22.65 8.38 21.54
CA LEU A 122 21.46 7.81 20.91
C LEU A 122 20.33 8.84 20.77
N ARG A 123 20.14 9.72 21.76
CA ARG A 123 19.12 10.79 21.67
C ARG A 123 19.47 11.84 20.62
N ILE A 124 20.74 12.19 20.48
CA ILE A 124 21.20 13.09 19.40
C ILE A 124 20.94 12.44 18.05
N LEU A 125 21.34 11.18 17.88
CA LEU A 125 21.12 10.42 16.65
C LEU A 125 19.63 10.28 16.34
N GLU A 126 18.78 10.00 17.34
CA GLU A 126 17.32 9.96 17.19
C GLU A 126 16.79 11.28 16.62
N ALA A 127 17.20 12.42 17.19
CA ALA A 127 16.77 13.73 16.72
C ALA A 127 17.23 14.01 15.28
N GLU A 128 18.48 13.69 14.94
CA GLU A 128 19.01 13.83 13.59
C GLU A 128 18.24 12.95 12.59
N LEU A 129 18.00 11.69 12.92
CA LEU A 129 17.24 10.77 12.09
C LEU A 129 15.80 11.24 11.90
N MET A 130 15.15 11.78 12.93
CA MET A 130 13.81 12.36 12.84
C MET A 130 13.79 13.57 11.88
N VAL A 131 14.80 14.43 11.93
CA VAL A 131 14.94 15.56 11.00
C VAL A 131 15.14 15.08 9.56
N VAL A 132 16.01 14.09 9.34
CA VAL A 132 16.22 13.51 8.00
C VAL A 132 14.94 12.85 7.49
N LEU A 133 14.24 12.09 8.34
CA LEU A 133 13.01 11.38 8.00
C LEU A 133 11.89 12.34 7.58
N CYS A 134 11.76 13.51 8.21
CA CYS A 134 10.82 14.56 7.80
C CYS A 134 11.01 15.00 6.33
N GLY A 135 12.24 14.90 5.81
CA GLY A 135 12.57 15.16 4.42
C GLY A 135 12.32 13.99 3.46
N LYS A 136 11.97 12.80 3.96
CA LYS A 136 11.74 11.59 3.14
C LYS A 136 10.25 11.36 2.92
N ARG A 137 9.90 10.73 1.79
CA ARG A 137 8.51 10.38 1.45
C ARG A 137 8.39 8.92 1.03
N GLU A 138 7.36 8.24 1.53
CA GLU A 138 6.99 6.88 1.10
C GLU A 138 5.95 6.96 -0.01
N THR A 139 6.21 6.37 -1.17
CA THR A 139 5.26 6.39 -2.29
C THR A 139 4.66 5.02 -2.61
N VAL A 140 3.50 5.01 -3.27
CA VAL A 140 2.83 3.79 -3.75
C VAL A 140 3.72 2.96 -4.71
N LYS A 141 4.74 3.56 -5.33
CA LYS A 141 5.71 2.83 -6.17
C LYS A 141 6.42 1.74 -5.37
N ARG A 142 6.64 1.98 -4.07
CA ARG A 142 7.30 1.04 -3.17
C ARG A 142 6.59 -0.30 -3.06
N ASN A 143 5.26 -0.30 -2.90
CA ASN A 143 4.48 -1.55 -2.87
C ASN A 143 4.66 -2.37 -4.16
N ARG A 144 4.88 -1.72 -5.30
CA ARG A 144 5.16 -2.40 -6.58
C ARG A 144 6.59 -2.91 -6.68
N ILE A 145 7.56 -2.14 -6.18
CA ILE A 145 8.97 -2.56 -6.11
C ILE A 145 9.08 -3.79 -5.20
N GLN A 146 8.48 -3.75 -4.01
CA GLN A 146 8.45 -4.85 -3.05
C GLN A 146 7.85 -6.13 -3.66
N ARG A 147 6.71 -6.00 -4.36
CA ARG A 147 6.09 -7.16 -5.05
C ARG A 147 6.99 -7.77 -6.13
N ARG A 148 7.87 -6.98 -6.77
CA ARG A 148 8.85 -7.49 -7.74
C ARG A 148 10.05 -8.12 -7.06
N ALA A 149 10.62 -7.47 -6.05
CA ALA A 149 11.75 -8.03 -5.28
C ALA A 149 11.41 -9.38 -4.64
N ARG A 150 10.18 -9.54 -4.12
CA ARG A 150 9.70 -10.83 -3.59
C ARG A 150 9.47 -11.90 -4.67
N ALA A 151 9.27 -11.50 -5.93
CA ALA A 151 9.16 -12.41 -7.07
C ALA A 151 10.54 -12.77 -7.68
N ASP A 152 11.51 -11.86 -7.57
CA ASP A 152 12.87 -11.99 -8.10
C ASP A 152 13.87 -12.27 -6.96
N VAL A 153 13.81 -13.45 -6.35
CA VAL A 153 14.91 -13.95 -5.51
C VAL A 153 15.83 -14.83 -6.34
N LYS A 154 16.92 -14.22 -6.79
CA LYS A 154 18.30 -14.73 -6.97
C LYS A 154 18.95 -13.93 -8.09
N VAL A 155 19.89 -13.05 -7.74
CA VAL A 155 21.26 -12.98 -8.30
C VAL A 155 22.04 -11.97 -7.44
N LYS A 156 23.13 -12.43 -6.84
CA LYS A 156 24.24 -11.57 -6.39
C LYS A 156 24.99 -11.13 -7.64
N GLU A 157 25.29 -9.84 -7.76
CA GLU A 157 26.51 -9.40 -8.44
C GLU A 157 26.87 -8.00 -7.95
N GLU A 158 27.88 -7.95 -7.08
CA GLU A 158 28.67 -6.74 -6.85
C GLU A 158 29.48 -6.48 -8.12
N SER A 159 29.20 -5.37 -8.77
CA SER A 159 29.99 -4.84 -9.88
C SER A 159 30.33 -3.38 -9.59
N PRO A 160 31.43 -2.84 -10.17
CA PRO A 160 32.05 -1.59 -9.73
C PRO A 160 31.04 -0.45 -9.78
N GLY A 161 30.91 0.28 -8.67
CA GLY A 161 29.87 1.28 -8.41
C GLY A 161 29.33 1.94 -9.68
N PRO A 162 28.24 1.42 -10.28
CA PRO A 162 27.70 1.97 -11.50
C PRO A 162 27.29 3.40 -11.20
N ASN A 163 27.60 4.32 -12.11
CA ASN A 163 27.20 5.70 -12.00
C ASN A 163 25.72 5.78 -11.62
N LEU A 164 25.44 6.14 -10.36
CA LEU A 164 24.13 5.90 -9.72
C LEU A 164 22.98 6.56 -10.50
N PHE A 165 23.30 7.66 -11.19
CA PHE A 165 22.39 8.41 -12.05
C PHE A 165 23.09 8.71 -13.38
N PRO A 166 23.05 7.76 -14.35
CA PRO A 166 23.63 7.98 -15.67
C PRO A 166 22.91 9.13 -16.37
N LEU A 167 23.66 9.95 -17.12
CA LEU A 167 23.07 11.13 -17.79
C LEU A 167 22.04 10.69 -18.83
N LEU A 168 22.34 9.62 -19.56
CA LEU A 168 21.39 8.93 -20.42
C LEU A 168 20.51 8.00 -19.57
N MET A 169 19.21 8.27 -19.59
CA MET A 169 18.22 7.55 -18.79
C MET A 169 17.54 6.45 -19.59
N ASP A 170 16.96 5.46 -18.90
CA ASP A 170 16.04 4.52 -19.54
C ASP A 170 14.74 5.25 -19.90
N ARG A 171 14.20 4.99 -21.10
CA ARG A 171 12.94 5.59 -21.59
C ARG A 171 11.73 5.35 -20.68
N LYS A 172 11.82 4.38 -19.76
CA LYS A 172 10.79 4.02 -18.78
C LYS A 172 11.05 4.65 -17.40
N GLN A 173 12.06 5.49 -17.24
CA GLN A 173 12.32 6.25 -16.01
C GLN A 173 11.74 7.65 -16.09
N CYS A 174 11.38 8.22 -14.94
CA CYS A 174 10.83 9.56 -14.85
C CYS A 174 11.97 10.58 -14.65
N PRO A 175 12.15 11.56 -15.56
CA PRO A 175 13.23 12.54 -15.48
C PRO A 175 13.09 13.52 -14.31
N ASN A 176 11.89 13.69 -13.76
CA ASN A 176 11.71 14.53 -12.56
C ASN A 176 11.99 13.75 -11.26
N CYS A 177 11.51 12.50 -11.17
CA CYS A 177 11.69 11.70 -9.95
C CYS A 177 13.15 11.31 -9.69
N ILE A 178 13.98 11.19 -10.72
CA ILE A 178 15.39 10.82 -10.55
C ILE A 178 16.16 11.86 -9.71
N GLY A 179 15.71 13.11 -9.75
CA GLY A 179 16.27 14.23 -9.01
C GLY A 179 15.68 14.46 -7.62
N ASP A 180 14.62 13.75 -7.27
CA ASP A 180 13.89 13.99 -6.04
C ASP A 180 14.60 13.30 -4.86
N GLU A 181 15.36 14.07 -4.09
CA GLU A 181 16.11 13.59 -2.92
C GLU A 181 15.22 13.17 -1.75
N THR A 182 13.93 13.53 -1.79
CA THR A 182 12.94 13.05 -0.82
C THR A 182 12.57 11.59 -1.05
N LEU A 183 12.85 11.05 -2.24
CA LEU A 183 12.60 9.66 -2.60
C LEU A 183 13.82 8.77 -2.37
N SER A 184 13.57 7.49 -2.09
CA SER A 184 14.62 6.47 -2.02
C SER A 184 15.29 6.24 -3.38
N PHE A 185 16.53 5.72 -3.39
CA PHE A 185 17.27 5.42 -4.62
C PHE A 185 16.47 4.54 -5.59
N GLU A 186 15.78 3.52 -5.08
CA GLU A 186 14.94 2.63 -5.88
C GLU A 186 13.72 3.33 -6.50
N GLU A 187 13.13 4.28 -5.79
CA GLU A 187 11.99 5.07 -6.29
C GLU A 187 12.43 6.11 -7.32
N ARG A 188 13.62 6.71 -7.13
CA ARG A 188 14.25 7.65 -8.06
C ARG A 188 14.59 6.97 -9.39
N THR A 189 15.10 5.75 -9.33
CA THR A 189 15.48 4.94 -10.50
C THR A 189 14.37 4.01 -11.01
N PHE A 190 13.14 4.14 -10.48
CA PHE A 190 12.02 3.26 -10.77
C PHE A 190 11.71 3.16 -12.28
N LYS A 191 11.67 1.92 -12.78
CA LYS A 191 11.33 1.60 -14.17
C LYS A 191 9.85 1.21 -14.28
N TYR A 192 9.09 2.04 -14.98
CA TYR A 192 7.70 1.76 -15.32
C TYR A 192 7.60 0.57 -16.30
N CYS A 193 6.43 -0.10 -16.31
CA CYS A 193 6.22 -1.22 -17.24
C CYS A 193 6.27 -0.78 -18.70
N ARG A 194 5.79 0.44 -19.01
CA ARG A 194 5.70 0.99 -20.37
C ARG A 194 5.98 2.50 -20.33
N PRO A 195 6.61 3.08 -21.38
CA PRO A 195 6.81 4.53 -21.48
C PRO A 195 5.51 5.33 -21.35
N ALA A 196 4.41 4.83 -21.93
CA ALA A 196 3.09 5.45 -21.82
C ALA A 196 2.66 5.70 -20.36
N VAL A 197 2.88 4.73 -19.47
CA VAL A 197 2.54 4.83 -18.05
C VAL A 197 3.47 5.80 -17.32
N MET A 198 4.74 5.86 -17.71
CA MET A 198 5.68 6.86 -17.20
C MET A 198 5.23 8.28 -17.57
N TYR A 199 4.78 8.50 -18.81
CA TYR A 199 4.25 9.79 -19.24
C TYR A 199 3.00 10.20 -18.46
N ASP A 200 2.03 9.30 -18.27
CA ASP A 200 0.84 9.60 -17.48
C ASP A 200 1.21 9.99 -16.03
N HIS A 201 2.23 9.35 -15.46
CA HIS A 201 2.74 9.74 -14.15
C HIS A 201 3.36 11.14 -14.20
N PHE A 202 4.20 11.42 -15.19
CA PHE A 202 4.85 12.72 -15.36
C PHE A 202 3.81 13.84 -15.49
N ASP A 203 2.83 13.65 -16.36
CA ASP A 203 1.79 14.65 -16.63
C ASP A 203 0.92 14.93 -15.40
N ARG A 204 0.55 13.87 -14.67
CA ARG A 204 -0.30 14.01 -13.47
C ARG A 204 0.43 14.57 -12.26
N LYS A 205 1.72 14.27 -12.09
CA LYS A 205 2.47 14.59 -10.85
C LYS A 205 3.39 15.80 -10.99
N HIS A 206 3.95 16.03 -12.17
CA HIS A 206 5.03 17.00 -12.36
C HIS A 206 4.62 18.17 -13.25
N THR A 207 3.76 17.98 -14.25
CA THR A 207 3.37 19.08 -15.17
C THR A 207 2.64 20.22 -14.48
N GLN A 208 1.82 19.96 -13.46
CA GLN A 208 1.21 21.02 -12.65
C GLN A 208 2.25 21.82 -11.83
N GLN A 209 3.27 21.15 -11.31
CA GLN A 209 4.35 21.82 -10.58
C GLN A 209 5.16 22.70 -11.55
N LEU A 210 5.47 22.17 -12.73
CA LEU A 210 6.20 22.86 -13.78
C LEU A 210 5.43 24.06 -14.37
N GLY A 211 4.10 23.98 -14.46
CA GLY A 211 3.25 25.07 -14.94
C GLY A 211 3.09 26.24 -13.96
N ASN A 212 3.34 26.02 -12.66
CA ASN A 212 3.16 27.03 -11.61
C ASN A 212 4.46 27.80 -11.28
N VAL A 213 5.61 27.35 -11.77
CA VAL A 213 6.90 27.98 -11.49
C VAL A 213 7.27 28.91 -12.64
N LYS A 214 7.70 30.15 -12.31
CA LYS A 214 8.12 31.15 -13.31
C LYS A 214 9.35 30.71 -14.13
N GLN A 215 10.10 29.73 -13.63
CA GLN A 215 11.35 29.23 -14.20
C GLN A 215 11.54 27.76 -13.82
N MET A 216 11.60 26.88 -14.81
CA MET A 216 11.72 25.43 -14.61
C MET A 216 13.19 25.01 -14.68
N SER A 217 13.64 24.12 -13.80
CA SER A 217 14.99 23.56 -13.86
C SER A 217 14.97 22.04 -14.05
N CYS A 218 16.06 21.49 -14.55
CA CYS A 218 16.24 20.04 -14.58
C CYS A 218 16.66 19.54 -13.19
N ASN A 219 15.88 18.60 -12.64
CA ASN A 219 16.19 18.00 -11.33
C ASN A 219 17.26 16.89 -11.43
N HIS A 220 17.72 16.51 -12.63
CA HIS A 220 18.73 15.46 -12.76
C HIS A 220 20.03 15.86 -12.02
N PRO A 221 20.62 14.98 -11.18
CA PRO A 221 21.77 15.34 -10.34
C PRO A 221 22.93 15.99 -11.11
N LYS A 222 23.23 15.48 -12.30
CA LYS A 222 24.29 16.02 -13.18
C LYS A 222 23.95 17.34 -13.88
N CYS A 223 22.67 17.68 -14.03
CA CYS A 223 22.24 18.94 -14.64
C CYS A 223 22.01 20.04 -13.59
N ARG A 224 21.93 19.66 -12.31
CA ARG A 224 21.82 20.60 -11.19
C ARG A 224 23.10 21.44 -11.03
N GLU A 225 24.26 20.83 -11.29
CA GLU A 225 25.55 21.52 -11.29
C GLU A 225 25.65 22.59 -12.39
N GLU A 226 24.97 22.39 -13.51
CA GLU A 226 24.94 23.32 -14.65
C GLU A 226 23.88 24.43 -14.49
N ALA A 227 23.07 24.39 -13.43
CA ALA A 227 22.02 25.38 -13.11
C ALA A 227 21.15 25.78 -14.32
N LEU A 228 20.77 24.80 -15.16
CA LEU A 228 19.99 25.05 -16.36
C LEU A 228 18.56 25.46 -16.02
N GLU A 229 18.23 26.71 -16.34
CA GLU A 229 16.91 27.29 -16.13
C GLU A 229 16.17 27.49 -17.47
N PHE A 230 14.96 26.97 -17.55
CA PHE A 230 14.11 26.98 -18.73
C PHE A 230 12.89 27.88 -18.51
N LYS A 231 12.68 28.82 -19.43
CA LYS A 231 11.54 29.75 -19.41
C LYS A 231 10.24 29.12 -19.91
N TYR A 232 10.32 28.08 -20.75
CA TYR A 232 9.14 27.41 -21.32
C TYR A 232 9.28 25.89 -21.25
N LEU A 233 8.13 25.22 -21.10
CA LEU A 233 8.02 23.76 -20.95
C LEU A 233 8.63 23.00 -22.13
N ASN A 234 8.52 23.56 -23.35
CA ASN A 234 9.07 22.94 -24.56
C ASN A 234 10.60 22.88 -24.54
N TYR A 235 11.28 23.90 -23.97
CA TYR A 235 12.74 23.88 -23.85
C TYR A 235 13.19 22.82 -22.84
N PHE A 236 12.46 22.68 -21.73
CA PHE A 236 12.69 21.60 -20.77
C PHE A 236 12.50 20.22 -21.43
N LYS A 237 11.39 20.01 -22.16
CA LYS A 237 11.13 18.75 -22.87
C LYS A 237 12.23 18.42 -23.87
N ASN A 238 12.70 19.41 -24.62
CA ASN A 238 13.78 19.24 -25.58
C ASN A 238 15.11 18.89 -24.87
N HIS A 239 15.44 19.57 -23.78
CA HIS A 239 16.60 19.22 -22.96
C HIS A 239 16.54 17.76 -22.48
N VAL A 240 15.39 17.32 -21.96
CA VAL A 240 15.22 15.93 -21.51
C VAL A 240 15.35 14.92 -22.67
N GLU A 241 14.86 15.26 -23.87
CA GLU A 241 15.01 14.38 -25.04
C GLU A 241 16.46 14.31 -25.53
N GLN A 242 17.17 15.44 -25.61
CA GLN A 242 18.53 15.53 -26.14
C GLN A 242 19.60 15.04 -25.16
N VAL A 243 19.48 15.44 -23.88
CA VAL A 243 20.49 15.15 -22.84
C VAL A 243 20.23 13.83 -22.15
N HIS A 244 18.95 13.52 -21.85
CA HIS A 244 18.58 12.31 -21.12
C HIS A 244 18.04 11.19 -22.00
N GLY A 245 17.77 11.43 -23.29
CA GLY A 245 17.25 10.41 -24.21
C GLY A 245 15.80 10.00 -23.95
N VAL A 246 15.06 10.78 -23.14
CA VAL A 246 13.67 10.49 -22.76
C VAL A 246 12.73 11.46 -23.46
N LYS A 247 12.02 10.97 -24.47
CA LYS A 247 11.01 11.76 -25.18
C LYS A 247 9.74 11.86 -24.34
N LEU A 248 9.41 13.06 -23.82
CA LEU A 248 8.13 13.34 -23.15
C LEU A 248 7.03 13.61 -24.19
N ARG A 249 5.75 13.40 -23.84
CA ARG A 249 4.63 13.72 -24.75
C ARG A 249 4.60 15.22 -25.06
N ALA A 250 4.22 15.57 -26.28
CA ALA A 250 4.01 16.94 -26.73
C ALA A 250 2.93 17.62 -25.88
#